data_AF-A0A662WIW5-F1
#
_entry.id   AF-A0A662WIW5-F1
#
_cell.length_a   1.000
_cell.length_b   1.000
_cell.length_c   1.000
_cell.angle_alpha   90.00
_cell.angle_beta   90.00
_cell.angle_gamma   90.00
#
_symmetry.space_group_name_H-M   'P 1'
#
loop_
_entity.id
_entity.type
_entity.pdbx_description
1 polymer ?
#
loop_
_entity_poly.entity_id
_entity_poly.type
_entity_poly.pdbx_seq_one_letter_code
_entity_poly.pdbx_strand_id
1 'polypeptide(L)'
;MLVIKPFTFALALLAVQTLQMLHAASAASNNCTSWSDRYQSDLDGVCVCSEATCDTIYNGHLYLSGTEAGVFTTSKAGDRLTFSTVDVESVANDAADYVIDTSTTYQSINGFGGAFTDASAINVYLLDSGLQDILVDAYFGDDGLQYTLGRVPIGSTDFSLTIYSYNDVEGDLAMENFSIDMDKTSKIPFIQRAKAASTRGVKLFASSWAPPAWMTTENTTINCAVQGYPGGEYWEALALYYSKFLTAYSAEGIDFWAMTTQNEPTEQFSFKNWQSLRFNTTTERDFIKLDLGPMMKENHPDLKIIMMDDQKDLLLDWDAALLDEEAAQYVSGAGVHWYKDLDFLLDTAGNFADLTTFHESYPDVFLLATEACEGYLLDGIITGAGPTLQNPTFAWERAQIYARDIIGDLAHYATGWTDWNLVLNTTGGPTWIDNLVDAPILIDEEGGAEFYKQPMFYSMGHFSKFLPPDSVRVELTTSTSATTTLDNVDSVAFLTPDDQVVLILSNRDSSAHDVTLSLSSEQVSTNVTVEALSIKTIIVGQIEGTSTDAPSTTAPSTTTPEATTETPSTTTETPSTTTETPSTDTPSTTETPEPTTPAHDSC
;
A
#
# COMPACT_ATOMS: atom_id res chain seq x y z
N MET A 1 -19.03 -50.63 -29.50
CA MET A 1 -20.02 -50.63 -28.41
C MET A 1 -19.28 -50.82 -27.09
N LEU A 2 -18.79 -49.74 -26.50
CA LEU A 2 -18.31 -49.75 -25.12
C LEU A 2 -19.41 -49.08 -24.29
N VAL A 3 -20.11 -49.86 -23.48
CA VAL A 3 -21.15 -49.38 -22.58
C VAL A 3 -20.45 -48.72 -21.39
N ILE A 4 -20.29 -47.40 -21.44
CA ILE A 4 -19.85 -46.61 -20.29
C ILE A 4 -21.06 -46.55 -19.34
N LYS A 5 -20.89 -47.13 -18.15
CA LYS A 5 -21.93 -47.19 -17.12
C LYS A 5 -22.28 -45.78 -16.62
N PRO A 6 -23.57 -45.43 -16.43
CA PRO A 6 -24.02 -44.11 -15.97
C PRO A 6 -23.69 -43.79 -14.49
N PHE A 7 -22.94 -44.65 -13.81
CA PHE A 7 -22.70 -44.54 -12.36
C PHE A 7 -21.51 -43.63 -12.00
N THR A 8 -20.55 -43.43 -12.91
CA THR A 8 -19.37 -42.59 -12.67
C THR A 8 -19.66 -41.10 -12.84
N PHE A 9 -20.63 -40.72 -13.69
CA PHE A 9 -21.05 -39.33 -13.86
C PHE A 9 -21.86 -38.81 -12.66
N ALA A 10 -22.71 -39.66 -12.08
CA ALA A 10 -23.50 -39.31 -10.90
C ALA A 10 -22.63 -39.12 -9.65
N LEU A 11 -21.53 -39.88 -9.51
CA LEU A 11 -20.59 -39.72 -8.39
C LEU A 11 -19.75 -38.45 -8.52
N ALA A 12 -19.37 -38.06 -9.74
CA ALA A 12 -18.66 -36.80 -9.98
C ALA A 12 -19.56 -35.57 -9.73
N LEU A 13 -20.82 -35.62 -10.17
CA LEU A 13 -21.79 -34.56 -9.87
C LEU A 13 -22.12 -34.46 -8.38
N LEU A 14 -22.29 -35.60 -7.70
CA LEU A 14 -22.46 -35.59 -6.24
C LEU A 14 -21.21 -35.08 -5.54
N ALA A 15 -20.00 -35.44 -5.98
CA ALA A 15 -18.76 -34.96 -5.39
C ALA A 15 -18.64 -33.43 -5.51
N VAL A 16 -18.96 -32.85 -6.68
CA VAL A 16 -18.95 -31.39 -6.90
C VAL A 16 -20.04 -30.70 -6.07
N GLN A 17 -21.25 -31.25 -6.00
CA GLN A 17 -22.33 -30.71 -5.15
C GLN A 17 -22.03 -30.84 -3.65
N THR A 18 -21.38 -31.93 -3.22
CA THR A 18 -20.94 -32.08 -1.83
C THR A 18 -19.75 -31.20 -1.51
N LEU A 19 -18.90 -30.87 -2.49
CA LEU A 19 -17.80 -29.92 -2.31
C LEU A 19 -18.34 -28.48 -2.23
N GLN A 20 -19.31 -28.12 -3.07
CA GLN A 20 -20.03 -26.84 -2.98
C GLN A 20 -20.81 -26.70 -1.66
N MET A 21 -21.49 -27.76 -1.20
CA MET A 21 -22.18 -27.75 0.09
C MET A 21 -21.24 -27.81 1.30
N LEU A 22 -20.04 -28.41 1.19
CA LEU A 22 -19.03 -28.33 2.25
C LEU A 22 -18.40 -26.93 2.34
N HIS A 23 -18.13 -26.26 1.22
CA HIS A 23 -17.63 -24.88 1.21
C HIS A 23 -18.68 -23.88 1.72
N ALA A 24 -19.96 -24.09 1.39
CA ALA A 24 -21.05 -23.30 1.96
C ALA A 24 -21.29 -23.59 3.47
N ALA A 25 -20.89 -24.76 3.97
CA ALA A 25 -21.04 -25.15 5.38
C ALA A 25 -19.79 -24.90 6.25
N SER A 26 -18.63 -24.56 5.65
CA SER A 26 -17.41 -24.17 6.37
C SER A 26 -17.08 -22.68 6.26
N ALA A 27 -17.84 -21.90 5.50
CA ALA A 27 -17.73 -20.44 5.48
C ALA A 27 -18.48 -19.82 6.67
N ALA A 28 -18.11 -20.21 7.89
CA ALA A 28 -18.33 -19.32 9.02
C ALA A 28 -17.24 -18.25 8.90
N SER A 29 -17.53 -17.14 8.21
CA SER A 29 -16.78 -15.92 8.49
C SER A 29 -16.85 -15.72 10.00
N ASN A 30 -15.72 -15.66 10.69
CA ASN A 30 -15.73 -15.21 12.07
C ASN A 30 -16.28 -13.79 12.02
N ASN A 31 -17.48 -13.59 12.55
CA ASN A 31 -18.09 -12.27 12.53
C ASN A 31 -17.30 -11.35 13.46
N CYS A 32 -17.16 -10.09 13.06
CA CYS A 32 -16.59 -9.04 13.90
C CYS A 32 -17.18 -9.06 15.32
N THR A 33 -16.30 -9.05 16.33
CA THR A 33 -16.66 -8.91 17.74
C THR A 33 -16.16 -7.57 18.26
N SER A 34 -17.00 -6.80 18.95
CA SER A 34 -16.64 -5.51 19.54
C SER A 34 -16.09 -5.61 20.97
N TRP A 35 -16.32 -6.74 21.65
CA TRP A 35 -15.90 -6.91 23.04
C TRP A 35 -14.37 -6.97 23.17
N SER A 36 -13.82 -6.09 24.02
CA SER A 36 -12.41 -6.11 24.41
C SER A 36 -12.26 -6.55 25.86
N ASP A 37 -11.40 -7.55 26.09
CA ASP A 37 -10.98 -7.98 27.42
C ASP A 37 -10.06 -6.95 28.08
N ARG A 38 -9.28 -6.16 27.33
CA ARG A 38 -8.50 -5.06 27.91
C ARG A 38 -9.40 -3.99 28.54
N TYR A 39 -10.39 -3.51 27.78
CA TYR A 39 -11.26 -2.41 28.21
C TYR A 39 -12.48 -2.84 29.01
N GLN A 40 -12.81 -4.15 29.00
CA GLN A 40 -14.01 -4.71 29.64
C GLN A 40 -15.31 -4.05 29.13
N SER A 41 -15.35 -3.74 27.83
CA SER A 41 -16.48 -3.09 27.16
C SER A 41 -16.50 -3.42 25.67
N ASP A 42 -17.66 -3.22 25.04
CA ASP A 42 -17.78 -3.17 23.59
C ASP A 42 -17.16 -1.88 23.03
N LEU A 43 -16.23 -2.04 22.09
CA LEU A 43 -15.66 -0.97 21.29
C LEU A 43 -16.52 -0.80 20.03
N ASP A 44 -17.57 0.02 20.14
CA ASP A 44 -18.54 0.23 19.07
C ASP A 44 -17.84 0.57 17.75
N GLY A 45 -18.19 -0.15 16.69
CA GLY A 45 -17.66 0.05 15.36
C GLY A 45 -16.23 -0.45 15.12
N VAL A 46 -15.58 -1.05 16.11
CA VAL A 46 -14.25 -1.64 15.99
C VAL A 46 -14.37 -3.16 16.09
N CYS A 47 -13.53 -3.88 15.34
CA CYS A 47 -13.46 -5.33 15.45
C CYS A 47 -12.21 -5.72 16.25
N VAL A 48 -12.43 -6.39 17.37
CA VAL A 48 -11.41 -6.88 18.29
C VAL A 48 -10.94 -8.25 17.82
N CYS A 49 -9.64 -8.39 17.65
CA CYS A 49 -8.97 -9.63 17.31
C CYS A 49 -8.11 -10.11 18.47
N SER A 50 -8.26 -11.38 18.82
CA SER A 50 -7.44 -12.15 19.78
C SER A 50 -7.08 -13.50 19.15
N GLU A 51 -6.25 -14.32 19.79
CA GLU A 51 -5.95 -15.67 19.29
C GLU A 51 -7.21 -16.55 19.14
N ALA A 52 -8.27 -16.27 19.92
CA ALA A 52 -9.51 -17.04 19.91
C ALA A 52 -10.48 -16.60 18.82
N THR A 53 -10.45 -15.33 18.42
CA THR A 53 -11.41 -14.74 17.49
C THR A 53 -10.80 -13.58 16.74
N CYS A 54 -10.90 -13.60 15.42
CA CYS A 54 -10.63 -12.46 14.56
C CYS A 54 -11.42 -12.65 13.28
N ASP A 55 -12.01 -11.57 12.77
CA ASP A 55 -12.80 -11.62 11.55
C ASP A 55 -11.94 -11.75 10.29
N THR A 56 -12.54 -12.34 9.27
CA THR A 56 -11.93 -12.59 7.95
C THR A 56 -12.91 -12.16 6.86
N ILE A 57 -12.40 -11.80 5.68
CA ILE A 57 -13.21 -11.31 4.58
C ILE A 57 -13.51 -12.45 3.60
N TYR A 58 -14.80 -12.76 3.44
CA TYR A 58 -15.25 -13.85 2.59
C TYR A 58 -14.99 -13.59 1.09
N ASN A 59 -14.40 -14.55 0.40
CA ASN A 59 -14.09 -14.47 -1.04
C ASN A 59 -15.28 -14.85 -1.95
N GLY A 60 -16.50 -14.46 -1.58
CA GLY A 60 -17.74 -14.82 -2.27
C GLY A 60 -17.83 -14.37 -3.74
N HIS A 61 -17.14 -13.27 -4.08
CA HIS A 61 -17.09 -12.72 -5.44
C HIS A 61 -16.48 -13.66 -6.48
N LEU A 62 -15.68 -14.64 -6.06
CA LEU A 62 -15.08 -15.64 -6.96
C LEU A 62 -16.07 -16.72 -7.40
N TYR A 63 -17.26 -16.77 -6.80
CA TYR A 63 -18.25 -17.84 -7.00
C TYR A 63 -19.60 -17.33 -7.52
N LEU A 64 -19.65 -16.09 -8.02
CA LEU A 64 -20.87 -15.49 -8.56
C LEU A 64 -21.34 -16.26 -9.80
N SER A 65 -22.64 -16.53 -9.88
CA SER A 65 -23.28 -16.94 -11.12
C SER A 65 -23.48 -15.76 -12.07
N GLY A 66 -23.64 -16.02 -13.38
CA GLY A 66 -23.91 -14.96 -14.36
C GLY A 66 -25.28 -14.27 -14.22
N THR A 67 -26.06 -14.61 -13.19
CA THR A 67 -27.38 -14.03 -12.88
C THR A 67 -27.41 -13.26 -11.57
N GLU A 68 -26.27 -13.09 -10.91
CA GLU A 68 -26.16 -12.34 -9.66
C GLU A 68 -24.92 -11.44 -9.64
N ALA A 69 -24.97 -10.40 -8.83
CA ALA A 69 -23.82 -9.56 -8.49
C ALA A 69 -23.52 -9.73 -7.01
N GLY A 70 -22.22 -9.75 -6.67
CA GLY A 70 -21.74 -9.75 -5.29
C GLY A 70 -21.78 -8.33 -4.72
N VAL A 71 -22.19 -8.19 -3.46
CA VAL A 71 -22.23 -6.91 -2.76
C VAL A 71 -21.53 -7.06 -1.42
N PHE A 72 -20.46 -6.28 -1.22
CA PHE A 72 -19.77 -6.13 0.06
C PHE A 72 -20.17 -4.79 0.68
N THR A 73 -20.56 -4.79 1.95
CA THR A 73 -21.01 -3.59 2.65
C THR A 73 -20.19 -3.35 3.91
N THR A 74 -19.74 -2.11 4.11
CA THR A 74 -19.28 -1.61 5.40
C THR A 74 -20.11 -0.39 5.78
N SER A 75 -20.64 -0.35 7.01
CA SER A 75 -21.59 0.71 7.42
C SER A 75 -21.32 1.19 8.85
N LYS A 76 -21.75 2.43 9.16
CA LYS A 76 -21.77 2.93 10.54
C LYS A 76 -22.63 2.06 11.45
N ALA A 77 -23.65 1.39 10.88
CA ALA A 77 -24.56 0.53 11.61
C ALA A 77 -23.92 -0.80 12.07
N GLY A 78 -22.77 -1.19 11.51
CA GLY A 78 -21.99 -2.33 11.99
C GLY A 78 -21.58 -3.34 10.91
N ASP A 79 -21.92 -3.13 9.64
CA ASP A 79 -21.46 -4.02 8.56
C ASP A 79 -19.96 -3.88 8.35
N ARG A 80 -19.25 -5.00 8.11
CA ARG A 80 -17.79 -5.04 8.02
C ARG A 80 -17.39 -5.93 6.86
N LEU A 81 -17.34 -5.37 5.66
CA LEU A 81 -17.23 -6.10 4.39
C LEU A 81 -18.22 -7.28 4.33
N THR A 82 -19.44 -7.06 4.82
CA THR A 82 -20.50 -8.06 4.86
C THR A 82 -20.89 -8.43 3.42
N PHE A 83 -20.79 -9.71 3.07
CA PHE A 83 -21.12 -10.21 1.73
C PHE A 83 -22.60 -10.56 1.60
N SER A 84 -23.19 -10.18 0.47
CA SER A 84 -24.52 -10.57 0.01
C SER A 84 -24.54 -10.65 -1.53
N THR A 85 -25.65 -11.10 -2.10
CA THR A 85 -25.85 -11.06 -3.56
C THR A 85 -27.16 -10.36 -3.92
N VAL A 86 -27.20 -9.77 -5.11
CA VAL A 86 -28.40 -9.18 -5.72
C VAL A 86 -28.61 -9.79 -7.11
N ASP A 87 -29.87 -9.85 -7.54
CA ASP A 87 -30.22 -10.38 -8.86
C ASP A 87 -29.76 -9.44 -9.97
N VAL A 88 -29.33 -10.04 -11.08
CA VAL A 88 -28.89 -9.34 -12.28
C VAL A 88 -29.85 -9.64 -13.43
N GLU A 89 -30.30 -8.59 -14.11
CA GLU A 89 -31.15 -8.69 -15.30
C GLU A 89 -30.29 -8.57 -16.57
N SER A 90 -30.51 -9.44 -17.55
CA SER A 90 -29.83 -9.43 -18.86
C SER A 90 -30.44 -8.39 -19.82
N VAL A 91 -30.58 -7.15 -19.34
CA VAL A 91 -31.03 -5.99 -20.12
C VAL A 91 -30.29 -4.74 -19.63
N ALA A 92 -29.76 -3.95 -20.56
CA ALA A 92 -29.27 -2.61 -20.25
C ALA A 92 -30.43 -1.69 -19.88
N ASN A 93 -30.19 -0.76 -18.97
CA ASN A 93 -31.15 0.26 -18.57
C ASN A 93 -30.56 1.66 -18.79
N ASP A 94 -30.91 2.29 -19.91
CA ASP A 94 -30.48 3.66 -20.24
C ASP A 94 -31.02 4.72 -19.26
N ALA A 95 -32.00 4.36 -18.42
CA ALA A 95 -32.54 5.20 -17.36
C ALA A 95 -31.96 4.86 -15.97
N ALA A 96 -30.89 4.05 -15.90
CA ALA A 96 -30.19 3.76 -14.66
C ALA A 96 -29.57 5.00 -14.03
N ASP A 97 -29.39 4.97 -12.71
CA ASP A 97 -28.76 6.06 -11.97
C ASP A 97 -27.27 6.13 -12.26
N TYR A 98 -26.62 4.98 -12.37
CA TYR A 98 -25.23 4.82 -12.80
C TYR A 98 -25.15 3.97 -14.07
N VAL A 99 -24.43 4.48 -15.07
CA VAL A 99 -24.14 3.77 -16.32
C VAL A 99 -22.63 3.54 -16.42
N ILE A 100 -22.23 2.29 -16.57
CA ILE A 100 -20.84 1.85 -16.73
C ILE A 100 -20.61 1.51 -18.21
N ASP A 101 -19.52 2.03 -18.77
CA ASP A 101 -19.02 1.70 -20.10
C ASP A 101 -17.59 1.15 -19.99
N THR A 102 -17.44 -0.17 -20.15
CA THR A 102 -16.14 -0.85 -20.04
C THR A 102 -15.27 -0.67 -21.28
N SER A 103 -15.81 -0.13 -22.38
CA SER A 103 -15.05 0.13 -23.60
C SER A 103 -14.20 1.39 -23.54
N THR A 104 -14.53 2.31 -22.62
CA THR A 104 -13.76 3.52 -22.35
C THR A 104 -12.92 3.29 -21.09
N THR A 105 -11.60 3.18 -21.28
CA THR A 105 -10.64 2.85 -20.22
C THR A 105 -9.71 4.01 -19.90
N TYR A 106 -9.26 4.08 -18.65
CA TYR A 106 -8.34 5.09 -18.13
C TYR A 106 -7.06 4.44 -17.56
N GLN A 107 -6.60 4.86 -16.39
CA GLN A 107 -5.37 4.37 -15.77
C GLN A 107 -5.53 2.94 -15.20
N SER A 108 -4.42 2.21 -15.15
CA SER A 108 -4.31 0.92 -14.46
C SER A 108 -3.87 1.10 -13.01
N ILE A 109 -4.33 0.22 -12.14
CA ILE A 109 -3.97 0.18 -10.72
C ILE A 109 -2.58 -0.43 -10.51
N ASN A 110 -1.72 0.30 -9.81
CA ASN A 110 -0.44 -0.18 -9.30
C ASN A 110 -0.60 -0.99 -8.01
N GLY A 111 -1.46 -0.54 -7.09
CA GLY A 111 -1.78 -1.25 -5.85
C GLY A 111 -2.25 -0.35 -4.70
N PHE A 112 -2.54 -0.98 -3.57
CA PHE A 112 -2.95 -0.33 -2.31
C PHE A 112 -2.16 -0.92 -1.15
N GLY A 113 -1.86 -0.10 -0.15
CA GLY A 113 -0.87 -0.47 0.85
C GLY A 113 -0.83 0.38 2.10
N GLY A 114 0.24 0.18 2.87
CA GLY A 114 0.64 1.03 4.00
C GLY A 114 2.17 1.02 4.18
N ALA A 115 2.68 1.78 5.15
CA ALA A 115 4.11 1.93 5.41
C ALA A 115 4.65 0.98 6.50
N PHE A 116 5.79 0.36 6.20
CA PHE A 116 6.61 -0.43 7.11
C PHE A 116 7.53 0.47 7.95
N THR A 117 6.94 1.39 8.72
CA THR A 117 7.66 2.25 9.66
C THR A 117 8.29 1.44 10.81
N ASP A 118 9.26 2.04 11.52
CA ASP A 118 9.78 1.44 12.75
C ASP A 118 8.65 1.22 13.75
N ALA A 119 7.76 2.20 13.93
CA ALA A 119 6.58 2.10 14.77
C ALA A 119 5.68 0.91 14.41
N SER A 120 5.41 0.71 13.12
CA SER A 120 4.62 -0.44 12.66
C SER A 120 5.30 -1.76 13.02
N ALA A 121 6.59 -1.88 12.71
CA ALA A 121 7.34 -3.09 13.02
C ALA A 121 7.40 -3.37 14.53
N ILE A 122 7.69 -2.35 15.35
CA ILE A 122 7.73 -2.47 16.82
C ILE A 122 6.39 -2.99 17.36
N ASN A 123 5.29 -2.37 16.94
CA ASN A 123 3.94 -2.72 17.42
C ASN A 123 3.53 -4.14 17.04
N VAL A 124 3.84 -4.60 15.81
CA VAL A 124 3.58 -6.00 15.44
C VAL A 124 4.26 -6.96 16.42
N TYR A 125 5.49 -6.69 16.83
CA TYR A 125 6.23 -7.56 17.76
C TYR A 125 5.87 -7.40 19.24
N LEU A 126 4.96 -6.48 19.59
CA LEU A 126 4.36 -6.44 20.93
C LEU A 126 3.26 -7.48 21.11
N LEU A 127 2.65 -7.95 20.01
CA LEU A 127 1.61 -8.98 20.06
C LEU A 127 2.17 -10.37 20.40
N ASP A 128 1.32 -11.20 21.01
CA ASP A 128 1.54 -12.64 21.13
C ASP A 128 1.78 -13.27 19.76
N SER A 129 2.66 -14.29 19.68
CA SER A 129 3.15 -14.80 18.39
C SER A 129 2.06 -15.26 17.43
N GLY A 130 0.97 -15.86 17.94
CA GLY A 130 -0.16 -16.27 17.10
C GLY A 130 -0.93 -15.09 16.51
N LEU A 131 -1.07 -14.01 17.28
CA LEU A 131 -1.73 -12.78 16.81
C LEU A 131 -0.92 -12.03 15.77
N GLN A 132 0.40 -12.11 15.82
CA GLN A 132 1.25 -11.52 14.79
C GLN A 132 0.93 -12.09 13.40
N ASP A 133 0.74 -13.41 13.30
CA ASP A 133 0.41 -14.07 12.03
C ASP A 133 -1.00 -13.67 11.56
N ILE A 134 -1.98 -13.67 12.46
CA ILE A 134 -3.36 -13.23 12.17
C ILE A 134 -3.37 -11.78 11.66
N LEU A 135 -2.55 -10.90 12.23
CA LEU A 135 -2.44 -9.51 11.80
C LEU A 135 -1.82 -9.40 10.40
N VAL A 136 -0.73 -10.12 10.14
CA VAL A 136 -0.11 -10.16 8.81
C VAL A 136 -1.12 -10.64 7.77
N ASP A 137 -1.86 -11.71 8.09
CA ASP A 137 -2.90 -12.26 7.20
C ASP A 137 -4.07 -11.28 7.00
N ALA A 138 -4.43 -10.49 8.02
CA ALA A 138 -5.48 -9.49 7.90
C ALA A 138 -5.17 -8.45 6.81
N TYR A 139 -3.91 -8.04 6.65
CA TYR A 139 -3.50 -7.13 5.57
C TYR A 139 -3.17 -7.84 4.27
N PHE A 140 -2.41 -8.94 4.30
CA PHE A 140 -1.76 -9.49 3.11
C PHE A 140 -2.29 -10.86 2.67
N GLY A 141 -2.94 -11.61 3.57
CA GLY A 141 -3.45 -12.95 3.30
C GLY A 141 -4.70 -12.96 2.42
N ASP A 142 -5.03 -14.13 1.85
CA ASP A 142 -6.15 -14.31 0.91
C ASP A 142 -7.53 -13.96 1.49
N ASP A 143 -7.71 -14.21 2.79
CA ASP A 143 -8.94 -13.88 3.53
C ASP A 143 -8.84 -12.51 4.24
N GLY A 144 -7.82 -11.71 3.92
CA GLY A 144 -7.61 -10.33 4.38
C GLY A 144 -7.89 -9.28 3.30
N LEU A 145 -7.26 -8.11 3.44
CA LEU A 145 -7.35 -6.99 2.48
C LEU A 145 -6.55 -7.24 1.20
N GLN A 146 -5.60 -8.18 1.22
CA GLN A 146 -4.70 -8.50 0.09
C GLN A 146 -3.94 -7.26 -0.43
N TYR A 147 -3.34 -6.49 0.49
CA TYR A 147 -2.46 -5.37 0.15
C TYR A 147 -1.34 -5.80 -0.82
N THR A 148 -1.09 -4.97 -1.82
CA THR A 148 -0.13 -5.22 -2.91
C THR A 148 0.94 -4.13 -3.04
N LEU A 149 0.88 -3.11 -2.19
CA LEU A 149 1.84 -2.03 -2.13
C LEU A 149 2.37 -1.86 -0.70
N GLY A 150 3.61 -1.42 -0.55
CA GLY A 150 4.20 -1.11 0.74
C GLY A 150 5.26 -0.03 0.66
N ARG A 151 5.18 0.98 1.53
CA ARG A 151 6.20 2.04 1.65
C ARG A 151 7.23 1.64 2.69
N VAL A 152 8.52 1.80 2.40
CA VAL A 152 9.60 1.49 3.36
C VAL A 152 10.48 2.73 3.57
N PRO A 153 10.54 3.25 4.80
CA PRO A 153 11.45 4.35 5.12
C PRO A 153 12.92 3.97 4.98
N ILE A 154 13.69 4.83 4.32
CA ILE A 154 15.14 4.81 4.31
C ILE A 154 15.64 5.56 5.54
N GLY A 155 16.04 4.83 6.58
CA GLY A 155 16.47 5.38 7.85
C GLY A 155 15.30 5.67 8.79
N SER A 156 15.52 6.59 9.72
CA SER A 156 14.53 6.99 10.72
C SER A 156 13.53 8.03 10.22
N THR A 157 12.34 8.02 10.82
CA THR A 157 11.24 8.96 10.57
C THR A 157 10.79 9.61 11.88
N ASP A 158 9.71 10.39 11.87
CA ASP A 158 8.99 10.77 13.09
C ASP A 158 8.38 9.57 13.82
N PHE A 159 8.03 8.50 13.11
CA PHE A 159 7.56 7.20 13.62
C PHE A 159 8.71 6.21 13.88
N SER A 160 9.82 6.72 14.40
CA SER A 160 10.95 5.98 14.96
C SER A 160 11.11 6.30 16.45
N LEU A 161 11.82 5.45 17.20
CA LEU A 161 12.15 5.71 18.61
C LEU A 161 13.30 6.72 18.79
N THR A 162 14.18 6.82 17.80
CA THR A 162 15.35 7.68 17.79
C THR A 162 15.66 8.13 16.37
N ILE A 163 16.37 9.24 16.23
CA ILE A 163 16.93 9.68 14.95
C ILE A 163 18.20 8.85 14.64
N TYR A 164 18.23 8.19 13.50
CA TYR A 164 19.38 7.46 12.97
C TYR A 164 19.43 7.51 11.43
N SER A 165 20.61 7.24 10.89
CA SER A 165 20.83 6.95 9.47
C SER A 165 21.53 5.59 9.31
N TYR A 166 21.74 5.13 8.08
CA TYR A 166 22.51 3.91 7.81
C TYR A 166 24.01 4.17 7.66
N ASN A 167 24.48 5.41 7.75
CA ASN A 167 25.91 5.72 7.66
C ASN A 167 26.28 6.93 8.52
N ASP A 168 26.48 6.73 9.82
CA ASP A 168 26.78 7.82 10.76
C ASP A 168 28.28 8.17 10.87
N VAL A 169 29.16 7.56 10.04
CA VAL A 169 30.60 7.89 10.01
C VAL A 169 30.83 9.18 9.21
N GLU A 170 31.22 10.24 9.90
CA GLU A 170 31.45 11.57 9.31
C GLU A 170 32.50 11.54 8.18
N GLY A 171 32.14 12.11 7.03
CA GLY A 171 33.01 12.23 5.87
C GLY A 171 33.13 10.96 5.01
N ASP A 172 32.36 9.91 5.32
CA ASP A 172 32.32 8.68 4.53
C ASP A 172 31.47 8.82 3.26
N LEU A 173 31.96 9.64 2.32
CA LEU A 173 31.32 9.88 1.02
C LEU A 173 31.22 8.63 0.15
N ALA A 174 32.09 7.65 0.37
CA ALA A 174 32.12 6.38 -0.37
C ALA A 174 31.15 5.33 0.20
N MET A 175 30.46 5.63 1.30
CA MET A 175 29.52 4.72 1.97
C MET A 175 30.18 3.38 2.37
N GLU A 176 31.42 3.43 2.86
CA GLU A 176 32.20 2.25 3.29
C GLU A 176 31.64 1.63 4.58
N ASN A 177 31.05 2.44 5.46
CA ASN A 177 30.49 2.04 6.75
C ASN A 177 28.95 1.95 6.72
N PHE A 178 28.35 1.97 5.53
CA PHE A 178 26.90 1.82 5.36
C PHE A 178 26.41 0.48 5.92
N SER A 179 25.38 0.50 6.77
CA SER A 179 24.75 -0.70 7.30
C SER A 179 23.25 -0.53 7.59
N ILE A 180 22.46 -1.52 7.20
CA ILE A 180 21.02 -1.66 7.52
C ILE A 180 20.77 -2.52 8.77
N ASP A 181 21.78 -2.77 9.61
CA ASP A 181 21.65 -3.68 10.76
C ASP A 181 20.52 -3.29 11.72
N MET A 182 20.19 -2.00 11.82
CA MET A 182 19.04 -1.48 12.58
C MET A 182 17.70 -2.08 12.14
N ASP A 183 17.55 -2.44 10.86
CA ASP A 183 16.29 -2.95 10.32
C ASP A 183 16.15 -4.47 10.42
N LYS A 184 17.28 -5.18 10.63
CA LYS A 184 17.33 -6.66 10.54
C LYS A 184 16.53 -7.37 11.62
N THR A 185 16.24 -6.71 12.73
CA THR A 185 15.52 -7.33 13.85
C THR A 185 14.01 -7.19 13.76
N SER A 186 13.50 -6.22 12.99
CA SER A 186 12.07 -5.87 13.02
C SER A 186 11.50 -5.56 11.64
N LYS A 187 11.96 -4.50 10.97
CA LYS A 187 11.42 -4.10 9.65
C LYS A 187 11.57 -5.16 8.59
N ILE A 188 12.78 -5.71 8.41
CA ILE A 188 13.07 -6.71 7.37
C ILE A 188 12.26 -8.00 7.60
N PRO A 189 12.26 -8.61 8.80
CA PRO A 189 11.42 -9.78 9.06
C PRO A 189 9.92 -9.50 8.87
N PHE A 190 9.42 -8.32 9.23
CA PHE A 190 8.01 -7.98 9.01
C PHE A 190 7.66 -7.89 7.52
N ILE A 191 8.50 -7.22 6.71
CA ILE A 191 8.33 -7.16 5.25
C ILE A 191 8.37 -8.56 4.63
N GLN A 192 9.30 -9.42 5.05
CA GLN A 192 9.39 -10.80 4.55
C GLN A 192 8.12 -11.61 4.87
N ARG A 193 7.55 -11.45 6.07
CA ARG A 193 6.28 -12.09 6.44
C ARG A 193 5.12 -11.59 5.59
N ALA A 194 5.01 -10.28 5.36
CA ALA A 194 4.00 -9.71 4.47
C ALA A 194 4.12 -10.24 3.04
N LYS A 195 5.34 -10.28 2.48
CA LYS A 195 5.60 -10.86 1.15
C LYS A 195 5.27 -12.35 1.08
N ALA A 196 5.51 -13.10 2.16
CA ALA A 196 5.22 -14.53 2.21
C ALA A 196 3.72 -14.84 2.33
N ALA A 197 2.95 -13.99 3.02
CA ALA A 197 1.51 -14.13 3.16
C ALA A 197 0.74 -13.75 1.88
N SER A 198 1.27 -12.82 1.09
CA SER A 198 0.63 -12.34 -0.14
C SER A 198 0.74 -13.33 -1.30
N THR A 199 -0.40 -13.72 -1.87
CA THR A 199 -0.48 -14.49 -3.12
C THR A 199 -0.42 -13.61 -4.38
N ARG A 200 -0.69 -12.31 -4.24
CA ARG A 200 -0.65 -11.31 -5.33
C ARG A 200 0.72 -10.63 -5.46
N GLY A 201 1.63 -10.92 -4.53
CA GLY A 201 2.89 -10.20 -4.37
C GLY A 201 2.69 -8.82 -3.74
N VAL A 202 3.80 -8.20 -3.32
CA VAL A 202 3.82 -6.85 -2.74
C VAL A 202 4.90 -6.04 -3.44
N LYS A 203 4.50 -5.00 -4.19
CA LYS A 203 5.40 -3.98 -4.71
C LYS A 203 5.84 -3.10 -3.55
N LEU A 204 7.14 -2.89 -3.40
CA LEU A 204 7.67 -2.01 -2.37
C LEU A 204 8.22 -0.73 -3.00
N PHE A 205 7.99 0.40 -2.37
CA PHE A 205 8.67 1.64 -2.71
C PHE A 205 9.34 2.26 -1.49
N ALA A 206 10.50 2.88 -1.71
CA ALA A 206 11.29 3.49 -0.65
C ALA A 206 11.15 5.01 -0.65
N SER A 207 11.19 5.63 0.53
CA SER A 207 11.26 7.09 0.68
C SER A 207 12.17 7.46 1.84
N SER A 208 12.92 8.55 1.70
CA SER A 208 13.90 9.03 2.68
C SER A 208 13.40 10.32 3.32
N TRP A 209 13.53 10.46 4.64
CA TRP A 209 13.18 11.69 5.35
C TRP A 209 14.37 12.63 5.46
N ALA A 210 15.55 12.10 5.77
CA ALA A 210 16.77 12.86 5.85
C ALA A 210 17.99 11.96 5.57
N PRO A 211 19.08 12.54 5.01
CA PRO A 211 20.34 11.85 4.87
C PRO A 211 21.06 11.78 6.23
N PRO A 212 22.20 11.06 6.32
CA PRO A 212 23.11 11.22 7.44
C PRO A 212 23.38 12.69 7.77
N ALA A 213 23.29 13.06 9.05
CA ALA A 213 23.35 14.47 9.46
C ALA A 213 24.64 15.16 9.00
N TRP A 214 25.77 14.45 8.99
CA TRP A 214 27.06 15.00 8.57
C TRP A 214 27.10 15.40 7.09
N MET A 215 26.14 14.96 6.27
CA MET A 215 26.01 15.38 4.86
C MET A 215 25.27 16.71 4.70
N THR A 216 24.74 17.30 5.78
CA THR A 216 23.92 18.52 5.74
C THR A 216 24.69 19.75 6.20
N THR A 217 24.27 20.94 5.76
CA THR A 217 24.99 22.22 6.00
C THR A 217 25.10 22.62 7.48
N GLU A 218 24.23 22.09 8.33
CA GLU A 218 24.17 22.42 9.78
C GLU A 218 24.30 21.19 10.68
N ASN A 219 24.71 20.04 10.12
CA ASN A 219 24.77 18.76 10.84
C ASN A 219 23.47 18.43 11.59
N THR A 220 22.34 18.63 10.92
CA THR A 220 20.98 18.44 11.42
C THR A 220 20.16 17.65 10.42
N THR A 221 19.14 16.94 10.89
CA THR A 221 18.15 16.26 10.05
C THR A 221 16.86 17.04 9.92
N ILE A 222 16.67 18.14 10.65
CA ILE A 222 15.42 18.92 10.66
C ILE A 222 15.50 20.07 9.66
N ASN A 223 14.54 20.15 8.72
CA ASN A 223 14.47 21.18 7.67
C ASN A 223 15.84 21.42 7.01
N CYS A 224 16.60 20.34 6.83
CA CYS A 224 18.01 20.39 6.50
C CYS A 224 18.23 20.59 5.00
N ALA A 225 19.48 20.89 4.62
CA ALA A 225 19.91 20.97 3.23
C ALA A 225 21.22 20.21 3.06
N VAL A 226 21.37 19.45 1.98
CA VAL A 226 22.63 18.78 1.64
C VAL A 226 23.71 19.83 1.38
N GLN A 227 24.95 19.55 1.80
CA GLN A 227 26.09 20.39 1.47
C GLN A 227 26.32 20.50 -0.04
N GLY A 228 26.73 21.68 -0.51
CA GLY A 228 27.06 21.90 -1.92
C GLY A 228 25.83 22.03 -2.82
N TYR A 229 25.85 21.38 -3.98
CA TYR A 229 24.84 21.48 -5.03
C TYR A 229 24.75 20.14 -5.79
N PRO A 230 23.59 19.80 -6.41
CA PRO A 230 23.45 18.60 -7.25
C PRO A 230 24.55 18.49 -8.31
N GLY A 231 25.12 17.30 -8.48
CA GLY A 231 26.35 17.06 -9.25
C GLY A 231 27.65 17.29 -8.47
N GLY A 232 27.56 17.61 -7.18
CA GLY A 232 28.70 17.71 -6.24
C GLY A 232 28.84 16.47 -5.35
N GLU A 233 29.96 16.35 -4.65
CA GLU A 233 30.35 15.13 -3.92
C GLU A 233 29.33 14.64 -2.88
N TYR A 234 28.64 15.54 -2.18
CA TYR A 234 27.63 15.18 -1.18
C TYR A 234 26.31 14.72 -1.81
N TRP A 235 25.97 15.23 -3.00
CA TRP A 235 24.75 14.83 -3.72
C TRP A 235 24.96 13.51 -4.46
N GLU A 236 26.15 13.30 -5.02
CA GLU A 236 26.58 11.99 -5.54
C GLU A 236 26.60 10.95 -4.41
N ALA A 237 27.12 11.29 -3.23
CA ALA A 237 27.08 10.43 -2.06
C ALA A 237 25.64 10.16 -1.58
N LEU A 238 24.72 11.11 -1.69
CA LEU A 238 23.31 10.89 -1.35
C LEU A 238 22.65 9.88 -2.29
N ALA A 239 22.88 9.99 -3.60
CA ALA A 239 22.45 8.98 -4.55
C ALA A 239 23.05 7.60 -4.22
N LEU A 240 24.33 7.56 -3.81
CA LEU A 240 25.01 6.32 -3.43
C LEU A 240 24.42 5.71 -2.16
N TYR A 241 24.07 6.52 -1.17
CA TYR A 241 23.39 6.10 0.05
C TYR A 241 22.07 5.39 -0.27
N TYR A 242 21.25 5.96 -1.15
CA TYR A 242 20.01 5.33 -1.61
C TYR A 242 20.29 4.03 -2.40
N SER A 243 21.30 4.03 -3.27
CA SER A 243 21.67 2.84 -4.06
C SER A 243 22.15 1.68 -3.17
N LYS A 244 22.90 2.00 -2.10
CA LYS A 244 23.36 1.04 -1.09
C LYS A 244 22.19 0.47 -0.29
N PHE A 245 21.20 1.27 0.07
CA PHE A 245 19.97 0.80 0.72
C PHE A 245 19.26 -0.26 -0.13
N LEU A 246 18.98 0.05 -1.39
CA LEU A 246 18.31 -0.86 -2.32
C LEU A 246 19.10 -2.17 -2.50
N THR A 247 20.42 -2.05 -2.67
CA THR A 247 21.32 -3.22 -2.79
C THR A 247 21.31 -4.08 -1.53
N ALA A 248 21.36 -3.45 -0.35
CA ALA A 248 21.41 -4.16 0.93
C ALA A 248 20.09 -4.87 1.23
N TYR A 249 18.95 -4.25 0.94
CA TYR A 249 17.64 -4.89 1.08
C TYR A 249 17.42 -6.03 0.07
N SER A 250 17.89 -5.88 -1.17
CA SER A 250 17.85 -6.96 -2.17
C SER A 250 18.66 -8.18 -1.71
N ALA A 251 19.80 -7.97 -1.02
CA ALA A 251 20.59 -9.04 -0.41
C ALA A 251 19.83 -9.80 0.71
N GLU A 252 18.81 -9.17 1.31
CA GLU A 252 17.89 -9.77 2.29
C GLU A 252 16.60 -10.33 1.62
N GLY A 253 16.56 -10.42 0.28
CA GLY A 253 15.42 -10.92 -0.49
C GLY A 253 14.28 -9.91 -0.65
N ILE A 254 14.56 -8.62 -0.44
CA ILE A 254 13.59 -7.54 -0.53
C ILE A 254 13.97 -6.59 -1.67
N ASP A 255 13.38 -6.84 -2.84
CA ASP A 255 13.50 -5.94 -3.99
C ASP A 255 12.46 -4.82 -3.93
N PHE A 256 12.80 -3.68 -4.52
CA PHE A 256 11.95 -2.49 -4.62
C PHE A 256 11.49 -2.28 -6.06
N TRP A 257 10.21 -1.96 -6.18
CA TRP A 257 9.59 -1.54 -7.44
C TRP A 257 9.90 -0.08 -7.76
N ALA A 258 9.87 0.79 -6.75
CA ALA A 258 10.08 2.22 -6.94
C ALA A 258 10.84 2.85 -5.76
N MET A 259 11.23 4.11 -5.93
CA MET A 259 11.58 4.99 -4.82
C MET A 259 11.09 6.40 -5.12
N THR A 260 10.79 7.17 -4.07
CA THR A 260 10.59 8.61 -4.20
C THR A 260 11.93 9.32 -4.10
N THR A 261 12.01 10.53 -4.63
CA THR A 261 13.22 11.37 -4.57
C THR A 261 13.53 11.81 -3.14
N GLN A 262 12.50 12.15 -2.37
CA GLN A 262 12.57 12.67 -1.01
C GLN A 262 11.16 12.75 -0.41
N ASN A 263 10.95 12.34 0.83
CA ASN A 263 9.71 12.58 1.57
C ASN A 263 9.52 14.08 1.85
N GLU A 264 8.36 14.64 1.52
CA GLU A 264 7.93 16.01 1.83
C GLU A 264 9.06 17.04 1.67
N PRO A 265 9.60 17.21 0.44
CA PRO A 265 10.74 18.08 0.19
C PRO A 265 10.47 19.55 0.50
N THR A 266 9.22 19.98 0.64
CA THR A 266 8.93 21.37 1.02
C THR A 266 9.33 21.67 2.47
N GLU A 267 9.43 22.96 2.79
CA GLU A 267 9.71 23.38 4.17
C GLU A 267 8.55 22.98 5.08
N GLN A 268 8.87 22.30 6.18
CA GLN A 268 7.86 21.91 7.15
C GLN A 268 7.29 23.13 7.87
N PHE A 269 5.96 23.26 7.85
CA PHE A 269 5.21 24.25 8.62
C PHE A 269 4.39 23.55 9.71
N SER A 270 5.09 23.03 10.72
CA SER A 270 4.47 22.30 11.83
C SER A 270 4.86 22.87 13.20
N PHE A 271 4.03 22.61 14.22
CA PHE A 271 4.34 22.93 15.61
C PHE A 271 5.44 22.03 16.20
N LYS A 272 5.64 20.86 15.58
CA LYS A 272 6.67 19.88 15.90
C LYS A 272 7.46 19.59 14.64
N ASN A 273 8.77 19.51 14.75
CA ASN A 273 9.62 19.24 13.58
C ASN A 273 10.30 17.88 13.73
N TRP A 274 10.48 17.22 12.60
CA TRP A 274 11.14 15.92 12.52
C TRP A 274 12.14 15.90 11.35
N GLN A 275 12.69 14.72 11.06
CA GLN A 275 13.61 14.52 9.96
C GLN A 275 12.96 15.02 8.64
N SER A 276 13.59 15.96 7.95
CA SER A 276 13.15 16.49 6.66
C SER A 276 14.34 17.09 5.90
N LEU A 277 14.43 16.78 4.61
CA LEU A 277 15.43 17.34 3.69
C LEU A 277 14.74 18.21 2.65
N ARG A 278 15.14 19.49 2.61
CA ARG A 278 14.49 20.50 1.78
C ARG A 278 14.97 20.43 0.33
N PHE A 279 14.05 20.21 -0.60
CA PHE A 279 14.24 20.53 -2.02
C PHE A 279 13.36 21.71 -2.43
N ASN A 280 13.76 22.36 -3.51
CA ASN A 280 12.81 23.05 -4.37
C ASN A 280 12.74 22.30 -5.70
N THR A 281 11.80 22.66 -6.56
CA THR A 281 11.56 22.02 -7.85
C THR A 281 12.82 21.92 -8.72
N THR A 282 13.65 22.97 -8.76
CA THR A 282 14.90 22.96 -9.53
C THR A 282 16.00 22.11 -8.91
N THR A 283 16.08 22.06 -7.57
CA THR A 283 17.00 21.18 -6.86
C THR A 283 16.66 19.71 -7.12
N GLU A 284 15.39 19.34 -7.07
CA GLU A 284 14.97 17.96 -7.36
C GLU A 284 15.26 17.59 -8.82
N ARG A 285 14.91 18.46 -9.79
CA ARG A 285 15.28 18.26 -11.21
C ARG A 285 16.78 17.99 -11.35
N ASP A 286 17.62 18.86 -10.77
CA ASP A 286 19.07 18.75 -10.93
C ASP A 286 19.62 17.50 -10.23
N PHE A 287 19.07 17.12 -9.07
CA PHE A 287 19.43 15.87 -8.38
C PHE A 287 19.06 14.63 -9.20
N ILE A 288 17.85 14.58 -9.76
CA ILE A 288 17.42 13.50 -10.67
C ILE A 288 18.37 13.43 -11.87
N LYS A 289 18.66 14.57 -12.50
CA LYS A 289 19.47 14.66 -13.72
C LYS A 289 20.92 14.27 -13.52
N LEU A 290 21.56 14.78 -12.47
CA LEU A 290 23.01 14.76 -12.30
C LEU A 290 23.49 13.60 -11.43
N ASP A 291 22.71 13.16 -10.45
CA ASP A 291 23.15 12.19 -9.44
C ASP A 291 22.23 10.96 -9.36
N LEU A 292 20.97 11.14 -8.96
CA LEU A 292 20.04 10.05 -8.65
C LEU A 292 19.70 9.21 -9.87
N GLY A 293 19.23 9.84 -10.95
CA GLY A 293 18.78 9.16 -12.17
C GLY A 293 19.88 8.31 -12.80
N PRO A 294 21.06 8.88 -13.11
CA PRO A 294 22.19 8.12 -13.64
C PRO A 294 22.60 6.94 -12.74
N MET A 295 22.67 7.16 -11.43
CA MET A 295 23.10 6.12 -10.49
C MET A 295 22.10 4.99 -10.36
N MET A 296 20.80 5.30 -10.27
CA MET A 296 19.76 4.27 -10.25
C MET A 296 19.68 3.55 -11.59
N LYS A 297 19.87 4.24 -12.71
CA LYS A 297 19.87 3.59 -14.03
C LYS A 297 21.01 2.59 -14.19
N GLU A 298 22.19 2.88 -13.63
CA GLU A 298 23.35 1.99 -13.64
C GLU A 298 23.18 0.80 -12.69
N ASN A 299 22.79 1.06 -11.44
CA ASN A 299 22.82 0.04 -10.38
C ASN A 299 21.50 -0.74 -10.23
N HIS A 300 20.36 -0.10 -10.56
CA HIS A 300 18.99 -0.61 -10.35
C HIS A 300 18.11 -0.29 -11.57
N PRO A 301 18.42 -0.83 -12.77
CA PRO A 301 17.90 -0.32 -14.05
C PRO A 301 16.38 -0.40 -14.26
N ASP A 302 15.69 -1.22 -13.46
CA ASP A 302 14.25 -1.43 -13.49
C ASP A 302 13.48 -0.60 -12.45
N LEU A 303 14.18 0.04 -11.51
CA LEU A 303 13.60 0.87 -10.46
C LEU A 303 12.88 2.07 -11.05
N LYS A 304 11.67 2.34 -10.56
CA LYS A 304 10.91 3.55 -10.90
C LYS A 304 11.27 4.69 -9.95
N ILE A 305 11.48 5.89 -10.50
CA ILE A 305 11.65 7.10 -9.70
C ILE A 305 10.33 7.87 -9.69
N ILE A 306 9.86 8.16 -8.47
CA ILE A 306 8.67 8.95 -8.19
C ILE A 306 9.14 10.33 -7.71
N MET A 307 8.84 11.38 -8.46
CA MET A 307 9.15 12.75 -8.04
C MET A 307 8.13 13.29 -7.03
N MET A 308 8.45 14.43 -6.41
CA MET A 308 7.62 15.14 -5.44
C MET A 308 7.48 14.44 -4.07
N ASP A 309 6.50 13.55 -3.89
CA ASP A 309 6.18 12.90 -2.60
C ASP A 309 5.81 13.91 -1.50
N ASP A 310 4.89 14.83 -1.84
CA ASP A 310 4.41 15.94 -0.99
C ASP A 310 2.93 16.25 -1.28
N GLN A 311 2.35 17.27 -0.66
CA GLN A 311 0.93 17.60 -0.71
C GLN A 311 0.38 17.87 -2.14
N LYS A 312 -0.81 17.35 -2.45
CA LYS A 312 -1.49 17.47 -3.76
C LYS A 312 -1.54 18.90 -4.32
N ASP A 313 -1.72 19.91 -3.47
CA ASP A 313 -1.81 21.33 -3.86
C ASP A 313 -0.55 21.89 -4.54
N LEU A 314 0.59 21.19 -4.39
CA LEU A 314 1.87 21.58 -4.98
C LEU A 314 2.10 20.95 -6.36
N LEU A 315 1.30 19.97 -6.77
CA LEU A 315 1.59 19.08 -7.89
C LEU A 315 1.82 19.84 -9.21
N LEU A 316 0.95 20.80 -9.52
CA LEU A 316 1.03 21.55 -10.78
C LEU A 316 2.21 22.51 -10.83
N ASP A 317 2.72 22.94 -9.68
CA ASP A 317 3.89 23.82 -9.59
C ASP A 317 5.21 23.03 -9.53
N TRP A 318 5.15 21.69 -9.35
CA TRP A 318 6.31 20.83 -9.14
C TRP A 318 6.84 20.16 -10.42
N ASP A 319 6.60 20.72 -11.61
CA ASP A 319 6.87 20.05 -12.89
C ASP A 319 8.30 20.22 -13.47
N ALA A 320 9.21 20.88 -12.74
CA ALA A 320 10.54 21.24 -13.25
C ALA A 320 11.38 20.04 -13.71
N ALA A 321 11.22 18.86 -13.09
CA ALA A 321 11.88 17.62 -13.48
C ALA A 321 11.37 17.07 -14.83
N LEU A 322 10.09 17.32 -15.15
CA LEU A 322 9.46 16.88 -16.40
C LEU A 322 9.73 17.83 -17.56
N LEU A 323 9.97 19.11 -17.26
CA LEU A 323 10.32 20.12 -18.26
C LEU A 323 11.77 20.03 -18.79
N ASP A 324 12.66 19.29 -18.12
CA ASP A 324 14.05 19.06 -18.55
C ASP A 324 14.21 17.62 -19.05
N GLU A 325 14.43 17.43 -20.35
CA GLU A 325 14.52 16.11 -20.99
C GLU A 325 15.57 15.19 -20.35
N GLU A 326 16.66 15.74 -19.81
CA GLU A 326 17.71 14.94 -19.19
C GLU A 326 17.31 14.43 -17.80
N ALA A 327 16.41 15.12 -17.10
CA ALA A 327 15.80 14.65 -15.86
C ALA A 327 14.58 13.74 -16.14
N ALA A 328 13.69 14.19 -17.03
CA ALA A 328 12.41 13.56 -17.33
C ALA A 328 12.55 12.09 -17.76
N GLN A 329 13.63 11.74 -18.46
CA GLN A 329 13.92 10.35 -18.87
C GLN A 329 14.04 9.35 -17.71
N TYR A 330 14.26 9.82 -16.48
CA TYR A 330 14.37 8.99 -15.29
C TYR A 330 13.07 8.95 -14.47
N VAL A 331 12.19 9.94 -14.63
CA VAL A 331 10.95 10.03 -13.86
C VAL A 331 9.91 9.06 -14.42
N SER A 332 9.28 8.29 -13.55
CA SER A 332 8.23 7.34 -13.91
C SER A 332 6.86 7.74 -13.34
N GLY A 333 6.83 8.41 -12.19
CA GLY A 333 5.60 8.83 -11.54
C GLY A 333 5.78 10.09 -10.69
N ALA A 334 4.69 10.64 -10.19
CA ALA A 334 4.65 11.70 -9.19
C ALA A 334 3.86 11.22 -7.95
N GLY A 335 4.44 11.44 -6.77
CA GLY A 335 3.90 11.05 -5.48
C GLY A 335 3.16 12.23 -4.84
N VAL A 336 1.97 11.97 -4.30
CA VAL A 336 1.16 13.00 -3.63
C VAL A 336 0.67 12.57 -2.25
N HIS A 337 0.59 13.54 -1.33
CA HIS A 337 0.09 13.41 0.05
C HIS A 337 -1.20 14.23 0.23
N TRP A 338 -1.94 13.98 1.30
CA TRP A 338 -3.32 14.46 1.49
C TRP A 338 -3.53 15.45 2.67
N TYR A 339 -2.53 15.74 3.49
CA TYR A 339 -2.69 16.43 4.79
C TYR A 339 -3.12 17.91 4.74
N LYS A 340 -2.90 18.62 3.63
CA LYS A 340 -3.35 20.02 3.48
C LYS A 340 -4.79 20.16 2.96
N ASP A 341 -5.39 19.05 2.58
CA ASP A 341 -6.72 19.01 2.00
C ASP A 341 -7.76 19.01 3.13
N LEU A 342 -8.38 20.17 3.39
CA LEU A 342 -9.46 20.33 4.38
C LEU A 342 -10.82 19.87 3.84
N ASP A 343 -10.83 18.87 2.95
CA ASP A 343 -11.98 18.34 2.20
C ASP A 343 -13.18 18.03 3.06
N PHE A 344 -12.88 17.51 4.24
CA PHE A 344 -13.86 17.10 5.23
C PHE A 344 -14.62 18.31 5.83
N LEU A 345 -14.13 19.55 5.66
CA LEU A 345 -14.82 20.78 6.07
C LEU A 345 -15.64 21.41 4.95
N LEU A 346 -15.17 21.34 3.71
CA LEU A 346 -15.76 21.99 2.55
C LEU A 346 -15.60 21.02 1.38
N ASP A 347 -16.70 20.59 0.74
CA ASP A 347 -16.73 19.57 -0.31
C ASP A 347 -15.92 19.89 -1.61
N THR A 348 -15.00 20.84 -1.56
CA THR A 348 -14.33 21.49 -2.68
C THR A 348 -12.80 21.50 -2.59
N ALA A 349 -12.18 20.87 -1.58
CA ALA A 349 -10.77 21.12 -1.25
C ALA A 349 -9.76 20.03 -1.65
N GLY A 350 -10.19 18.95 -2.31
CA GLY A 350 -9.35 17.74 -2.45
C GLY A 350 -8.27 17.78 -3.50
N ASN A 351 -8.19 18.92 -4.19
CA ASN A 351 -7.27 19.15 -5.30
C ASN A 351 -7.30 18.03 -6.37
N PHE A 352 -8.39 17.26 -6.45
CA PHE A 352 -8.53 16.17 -7.42
C PHE A 352 -8.47 16.69 -8.88
N ALA A 353 -8.96 17.91 -9.12
CA ALA A 353 -8.86 18.56 -10.42
C ALA A 353 -7.41 18.82 -10.86
N ASP A 354 -6.49 19.00 -9.90
CA ASP A 354 -5.07 19.19 -10.17
C ASP A 354 -4.44 17.87 -10.62
N LEU A 355 -4.88 16.73 -10.08
CA LEU A 355 -4.47 15.40 -10.56
C LEU A 355 -4.85 15.19 -12.03
N THR A 356 -6.09 15.53 -12.41
CA THR A 356 -6.53 15.49 -13.81
C THR A 356 -5.70 16.42 -14.69
N THR A 357 -5.51 17.67 -14.26
CA THR A 357 -4.75 18.67 -15.02
C THR A 357 -3.30 18.24 -15.23
N PHE A 358 -2.68 17.62 -14.20
CA PHE A 358 -1.35 17.06 -14.29
C PHE A 358 -1.29 15.90 -15.28
N HIS A 359 -2.22 14.93 -15.17
CA HIS A 359 -2.27 13.79 -16.09
C HIS A 359 -2.46 14.22 -17.55
N GLU A 360 -3.33 15.20 -17.81
CA GLU A 360 -3.52 15.76 -19.16
C GLU A 360 -2.24 16.39 -19.73
N SER A 361 -1.39 16.95 -18.86
CA SER A 361 -0.11 17.56 -19.23
C SER A 361 1.00 16.52 -19.39
N TYR A 362 0.98 15.46 -18.58
CA TYR A 362 2.03 14.45 -18.46
C TYR A 362 1.44 13.01 -18.42
N PRO A 363 0.80 12.54 -19.50
CA PRO A 363 0.00 11.30 -19.48
C PRO A 363 0.81 10.02 -19.25
N ASP A 364 2.13 10.05 -19.53
CA ASP A 364 3.04 8.91 -19.35
C ASP A 364 3.61 8.81 -17.92
N VAL A 365 3.31 9.79 -17.05
CA VAL A 365 3.76 9.84 -15.65
C VAL A 365 2.60 9.38 -14.76
N PHE A 366 2.77 8.26 -14.05
CA PHE A 366 1.71 7.78 -13.17
C PHE A 366 1.58 8.65 -11.91
N LEU A 367 0.36 8.83 -11.42
CA LEU A 367 0.11 9.45 -10.12
C LEU A 367 -0.08 8.38 -9.06
N LEU A 368 0.54 8.55 -7.89
CA LEU A 368 0.40 7.66 -6.75
C LEU A 368 0.20 8.47 -5.48
N ALA A 369 -0.88 8.21 -4.73
CA ALA A 369 -0.98 8.68 -3.36
C ALA A 369 -0.03 7.86 -2.49
N THR A 370 1.10 8.45 -2.14
CA THR A 370 2.23 7.77 -1.50
C THR A 370 2.14 7.77 0.02
N GLU A 371 1.30 8.64 0.59
CA GLU A 371 1.08 8.73 2.02
C GLU A 371 -0.22 9.47 2.35
N ALA A 372 -0.96 8.93 3.32
CA ALA A 372 -2.11 9.57 3.93
C ALA A 372 -2.35 8.98 5.34
N CYS A 373 -2.80 9.82 6.27
CA CYS A 373 -3.16 9.38 7.61
C CYS A 373 -4.25 10.26 8.21
N GLU A 374 -5.03 9.68 9.10
CA GLU A 374 -5.97 10.42 9.95
C GLU A 374 -5.39 10.66 11.34
N GLY A 375 -6.00 11.59 12.09
CA GLY A 375 -5.55 11.91 13.44
C GLY A 375 -4.31 12.80 13.53
N TYR A 376 -3.92 13.45 12.44
CA TYR A 376 -2.84 14.44 12.39
C TYR A 376 -3.28 15.86 12.81
N LEU A 377 -4.59 16.11 12.87
CA LEU A 377 -5.16 17.41 13.24
C LEU A 377 -5.07 17.65 14.75
N LEU A 378 -5.00 18.91 15.16
CA LEU A 378 -4.99 19.27 16.59
C LEU A 378 -6.28 18.81 17.30
N ASP A 379 -6.21 18.53 18.60
CA ASP A 379 -7.41 18.19 19.38
C ASP A 379 -8.50 19.30 19.31
N GLY A 380 -9.77 18.90 19.15
CA GLY A 380 -10.90 19.77 18.81
C GLY A 380 -11.02 20.14 17.31
N ILE A 381 -10.05 19.69 16.52
CA ILE A 381 -9.82 19.67 15.07
C ILE A 381 -10.60 18.65 14.20
N ILE A 382 -11.90 18.79 13.90
CA ILE A 382 -12.68 17.69 13.23
C ILE A 382 -12.60 16.38 14.03
N THR A 383 -11.75 15.42 13.63
CA THR A 383 -11.58 14.12 14.29
C THR A 383 -10.48 14.14 15.36
N GLY A 384 -9.73 15.25 15.49
CA GLY A 384 -8.72 15.48 16.53
C GLY A 384 -7.42 14.70 16.33
N ALA A 385 -6.52 14.78 17.32
CA ALA A 385 -5.19 14.17 17.27
C ALA A 385 -5.20 12.73 17.79
N GLY A 386 -4.39 11.85 17.20
CA GLY A 386 -4.20 10.48 17.65
C GLY A 386 -5.42 9.56 17.48
N PRO A 387 -5.38 8.34 18.05
CA PRO A 387 -6.40 7.33 17.82
C PRO A 387 -7.80 7.63 18.39
N THR A 388 -8.83 7.11 17.74
CA THR A 388 -10.25 7.30 18.13
C THR A 388 -10.94 6.00 18.55
N LEU A 389 -10.17 5.02 19.03
CA LEU A 389 -10.61 3.65 19.35
C LEU A 389 -11.94 3.57 20.15
N GLN A 390 -12.15 4.48 21.12
CA GLN A 390 -13.34 4.52 21.98
C GLN A 390 -14.39 5.58 21.56
N ASN A 391 -14.22 6.18 20.37
CA ASN A 391 -15.14 7.17 19.80
C ASN A 391 -15.66 6.67 18.43
N PRO A 392 -16.77 5.91 18.41
CA PRO A 392 -17.31 5.32 17.19
C PRO A 392 -17.73 6.34 16.13
N THR A 393 -18.02 7.59 16.54
CA THR A 393 -18.38 8.64 15.59
C THR A 393 -17.16 9.10 14.81
N PHE A 394 -16.08 9.43 15.49
CA PHE A 394 -14.84 9.86 14.82
C PHE A 394 -14.18 8.71 14.07
N ALA A 395 -14.18 7.49 14.62
CA ALA A 395 -13.67 6.32 13.92
C ALA A 395 -14.39 6.09 12.58
N TRP A 396 -15.71 6.28 12.53
CA TRP A 396 -16.48 6.20 11.29
C TRP A 396 -16.24 7.40 10.35
N GLU A 397 -16.14 8.61 10.87
CA GLU A 397 -15.82 9.81 10.07
C GLU A 397 -14.48 9.65 9.35
N ARG A 398 -13.43 9.18 10.05
CA ARG A 398 -12.12 8.87 9.44
C ARG A 398 -12.21 7.86 8.30
N ALA A 399 -13.01 6.82 8.45
CA ALA A 399 -13.22 5.83 7.39
C ALA A 399 -13.94 6.39 6.15
N GLN A 400 -14.90 7.30 6.35
CA GLN A 400 -15.56 8.01 5.24
C GLN A 400 -14.60 8.98 4.54
N ILE A 401 -13.71 9.62 5.29
CA ILE A 401 -12.69 10.52 4.74
C ILE A 401 -11.71 9.71 3.87
N TYR A 402 -11.22 8.56 4.35
CA TYR A 402 -10.43 7.63 3.53
C TYR A 402 -11.17 7.22 2.26
N ALA A 403 -12.42 6.77 2.37
CA ALA A 403 -13.21 6.34 1.21
C ALA A 403 -13.34 7.45 0.16
N ARG A 404 -13.60 8.68 0.62
CA ARG A 404 -13.75 9.83 -0.26
C ARG A 404 -12.45 10.18 -0.97
N ASP A 405 -11.34 10.27 -0.24
CA ASP A 405 -10.04 10.61 -0.83
C ASP A 405 -9.61 9.55 -1.84
N ILE A 406 -9.72 8.27 -1.50
CA ILE A 406 -9.38 7.17 -2.41
C ILE A 406 -10.26 7.21 -3.67
N ILE A 407 -11.57 7.39 -3.54
CA ILE A 407 -12.47 7.48 -4.70
C ILE A 407 -12.12 8.71 -5.56
N GLY A 408 -11.88 9.86 -4.93
CA GLY A 408 -11.51 11.10 -5.60
C GLY A 408 -10.21 10.95 -6.39
N ASP A 409 -9.15 10.45 -5.75
CA ASP A 409 -7.86 10.18 -6.37
C ASP A 409 -7.99 9.21 -7.55
N LEU A 410 -8.69 8.10 -7.35
CA LEU A 410 -8.92 7.09 -8.40
C LEU A 410 -9.74 7.64 -9.56
N ALA A 411 -10.77 8.47 -9.31
CA ALA A 411 -11.53 9.12 -10.37
C ALA A 411 -10.68 10.13 -11.18
N HIS A 412 -9.56 10.60 -10.61
CA HIS A 412 -8.67 11.61 -11.20
C HIS A 412 -7.25 11.06 -11.43
N TYR A 413 -7.15 9.87 -12.02
CA TYR A 413 -5.92 9.28 -12.57
C TYR A 413 -4.87 8.78 -11.56
N ALA A 414 -5.13 8.81 -10.26
CA ALA A 414 -4.27 8.10 -9.32
C ALA A 414 -4.32 6.59 -9.60
N THR A 415 -3.15 5.95 -9.51
CA THR A 415 -2.96 4.52 -9.79
C THR A 415 -2.96 3.67 -8.53
N GLY A 416 -3.11 4.27 -7.36
CA GLY A 416 -3.03 3.56 -6.09
C GLY A 416 -3.04 4.52 -4.91
N TRP A 417 -3.09 3.96 -3.72
CA TRP A 417 -3.17 4.73 -2.49
C TRP A 417 -2.49 3.99 -1.33
N THR A 418 -1.68 4.72 -0.57
CA THR A 418 -0.85 4.16 0.51
C THR A 418 -1.18 4.84 1.83
N ASP A 419 -1.72 4.05 2.75
CA ASP A 419 -1.89 4.46 4.14
C ASP A 419 -0.54 4.74 4.80
N TRP A 420 -0.56 5.46 5.91
CA TRP A 420 0.66 5.73 6.66
C TRP A 420 1.14 4.53 7.48
N ASN A 421 1.01 4.55 8.79
CA ASN A 421 1.47 3.43 9.60
C ASN A 421 0.50 2.24 9.44
N LEU A 422 1.01 1.09 8.98
CA LEU A 422 0.22 -0.14 8.93
C LEU A 422 -0.42 -0.45 10.29
N VAL A 423 0.33 -0.25 11.38
CA VAL A 423 -0.18 -0.42 12.74
C VAL A 423 0.43 0.61 13.69
N LEU A 424 -0.34 1.01 14.70
CA LEU A 424 0.13 1.80 15.84
C LEU A 424 -0.35 1.20 17.15
N ASN A 425 0.17 1.65 18.29
CA ASN A 425 -0.44 1.32 19.59
C ASN A 425 -1.71 2.14 19.84
N THR A 426 -2.45 1.84 20.91
CA THR A 426 -3.69 2.57 21.26
C THR A 426 -3.50 4.06 21.60
N THR A 427 -2.26 4.55 21.64
CA THR A 427 -1.91 5.98 21.82
C THR A 427 -1.47 6.67 20.52
N GLY A 428 -1.28 5.95 19.42
CA GLY A 428 -0.89 6.51 18.13
C GLY A 428 0.62 6.60 17.90
N GLY A 429 1.40 5.75 18.58
CA GLY A 429 2.85 5.70 18.46
C GLY A 429 3.40 4.27 18.30
N PRO A 430 4.70 4.06 18.57
CA PRO A 430 5.65 5.02 19.12
C PRO A 430 6.12 6.07 18.12
N THR A 431 6.53 7.23 18.63
CA THR A 431 7.15 8.33 17.88
C THR A 431 8.10 9.07 18.83
N TRP A 432 9.28 9.47 18.36
CA TRP A 432 10.26 10.18 19.20
C TRP A 432 9.88 11.64 19.49
N ILE A 433 8.92 12.18 18.74
CA ILE A 433 8.52 13.60 18.73
C ILE A 433 7.08 13.79 19.28
N ASP A 434 6.41 12.70 19.69
CA ASP A 434 5.00 12.70 20.11
C ASP A 434 4.05 13.23 19.01
N ASN A 435 4.36 13.00 17.73
CA ASN A 435 3.50 13.32 16.58
C ASN A 435 2.42 12.23 16.40
N LEU A 436 1.54 12.10 17.39
CA LEU A 436 0.59 10.99 17.45
C LEU A 436 -0.49 11.12 16.38
N VAL A 437 -0.70 10.05 15.62
CA VAL A 437 -1.74 9.92 14.58
C VAL A 437 -2.53 8.64 14.77
N ASP A 438 -3.49 8.36 13.90
CA ASP A 438 -4.25 7.11 13.90
C ASP A 438 -3.73 6.09 12.88
N ALA A 439 -4.17 4.84 13.00
CA ALA A 439 -3.86 3.77 12.04
C ALA A 439 -5.07 2.84 11.85
N PRO A 440 -5.24 2.18 10.69
CA PRO A 440 -6.36 1.27 10.47
C PRO A 440 -6.40 0.07 11.43
N ILE A 441 -5.24 -0.35 11.97
CA ILE A 441 -5.15 -1.31 13.07
C ILE A 441 -4.38 -0.71 14.24
N LEU A 442 -4.93 -0.88 15.45
CA LEU A 442 -4.29 -0.51 16.71
C LEU A 442 -3.93 -1.75 17.53
N ILE A 443 -2.76 -1.75 18.16
CA ILE A 443 -2.23 -2.87 18.95
C ILE A 443 -2.45 -2.63 20.45
N ASP A 444 -2.84 -3.67 21.18
CA ASP A 444 -2.74 -3.68 22.63
C ASP A 444 -1.26 -3.72 23.08
N GLU A 445 -0.70 -2.55 23.38
CA GLU A 445 0.67 -2.40 23.83
C GLU A 445 0.92 -2.79 25.30
N GLU A 446 -0.12 -2.98 26.10
CA GLU A 446 0.01 -3.37 27.51
C GLU A 446 0.10 -4.89 27.68
N GLY A 447 -0.78 -5.62 26.98
CA GLY A 447 -0.93 -7.06 27.12
C GLY A 447 -0.47 -7.87 25.91
N GLY A 448 -0.48 -7.29 24.70
CA GLY A 448 -0.18 -8.01 23.46
C GLY A 448 -1.22 -9.07 23.06
N ALA A 449 -2.36 -9.14 23.78
CA ALA A 449 -3.36 -10.18 23.65
C ALA A 449 -4.53 -9.81 22.71
N GLU A 450 -4.57 -8.55 22.27
CA GLU A 450 -5.59 -8.03 21.36
C GLU A 450 -4.99 -7.08 20.31
N PHE A 451 -5.63 -6.99 19.15
CA PHE A 451 -5.53 -5.83 18.28
C PHE A 451 -6.90 -5.43 17.76
N TYR A 452 -7.00 -4.21 17.25
CA TYR A 452 -8.27 -3.53 16.98
C TYR A 452 -8.31 -3.05 15.54
N LYS A 453 -9.15 -3.66 14.71
CA LYS A 453 -9.40 -3.22 13.33
C LYS A 453 -10.43 -2.08 13.35
N GLN A 454 -9.98 -0.90 12.99
CA GLN A 454 -10.84 0.29 12.92
C GLN A 454 -11.67 0.32 11.62
N PRO A 455 -12.74 1.12 11.54
CA PRO A 455 -13.49 1.32 10.31
C PRO A 455 -12.62 1.65 9.08
N MET A 456 -11.49 2.35 9.26
CA MET A 456 -10.52 2.65 8.19
C MET A 456 -9.96 1.38 7.52
N PHE A 457 -9.73 0.29 8.29
CA PHE A 457 -9.26 -0.99 7.75
C PHE A 457 -10.25 -1.56 6.74
N TYR A 458 -11.54 -1.51 7.07
CA TYR A 458 -12.60 -2.00 6.19
C TYR A 458 -12.81 -1.08 5.00
N SER A 459 -12.70 0.23 5.19
CA SER A 459 -12.72 1.22 4.10
C SER A 459 -11.63 0.93 3.07
N MET A 460 -10.38 0.72 3.51
CA MET A 460 -9.27 0.29 2.65
C MET A 460 -9.55 -1.03 1.91
N GLY A 461 -10.27 -1.96 2.55
CA GLY A 461 -10.64 -3.25 1.97
C GLY A 461 -11.56 -3.18 0.77
N HIS A 462 -12.42 -2.15 0.68
CA HIS A 462 -13.29 -1.95 -0.48
C HIS A 462 -12.50 -1.69 -1.78
N PHE A 463 -11.26 -1.24 -1.66
CA PHE A 463 -10.36 -0.97 -2.78
C PHE A 463 -9.31 -2.08 -2.92
N SER A 464 -8.47 -2.27 -1.90
CA SER A 464 -7.33 -3.20 -1.92
C SER A 464 -7.71 -4.64 -2.28
N LYS A 465 -8.83 -5.15 -1.74
CA LYS A 465 -9.25 -6.53 -1.97
C LYS A 465 -9.78 -6.74 -3.38
N PHE A 466 -10.55 -5.77 -3.89
CA PHE A 466 -11.38 -5.92 -5.09
C PHE A 466 -10.81 -5.24 -6.33
N LEU A 467 -9.78 -4.41 -6.17
CA LEU A 467 -9.02 -3.80 -7.27
C LEU A 467 -7.58 -4.32 -7.24
N PRO A 468 -7.33 -5.58 -7.64
CA PRO A 468 -5.97 -6.09 -7.76
C PRO A 468 -5.15 -5.24 -8.75
N PRO A 469 -3.80 -5.31 -8.68
CA PRO A 469 -2.94 -4.69 -9.68
C PRO A 469 -3.39 -5.02 -11.11
N ASP A 470 -3.20 -4.05 -12.01
CA ASP A 470 -3.62 -4.09 -13.40
C ASP A 470 -5.14 -3.98 -13.63
N SER A 471 -5.96 -3.82 -12.59
CA SER A 471 -7.35 -3.35 -12.75
C SER A 471 -7.37 -1.99 -13.44
N VAL A 472 -8.27 -1.79 -14.41
CA VAL A 472 -8.32 -0.59 -15.24
C VAL A 472 -9.58 0.20 -14.90
N ARG A 473 -9.44 1.50 -14.63
CA ARG A 473 -10.62 2.37 -14.41
C ARG A 473 -11.42 2.46 -15.71
N VAL A 474 -12.73 2.34 -15.60
CA VAL A 474 -13.66 2.45 -16.74
C VAL A 474 -14.58 3.66 -16.58
N GLU A 475 -15.23 4.06 -17.67
CA GLU A 475 -16.18 5.16 -17.65
C GLU A 475 -17.38 4.86 -16.77
N LEU A 476 -17.72 5.83 -15.91
CA LEU A 476 -18.87 5.81 -15.04
C LEU A 476 -19.61 7.14 -15.15
N THR A 477 -20.85 7.10 -15.62
CA THR A 477 -21.71 8.28 -15.74
C THR A 477 -22.87 8.19 -14.75
N THR A 478 -23.05 9.24 -13.95
CA THR A 478 -24.28 9.44 -13.15
C THR A 478 -25.34 10.15 -13.98
N SER A 479 -26.55 9.59 -14.05
CA SER A 479 -27.63 10.17 -14.86
C SER A 479 -28.05 11.54 -14.33
N THR A 480 -28.50 12.43 -15.24
CA THR A 480 -28.94 13.79 -14.85
C THR A 480 -30.08 13.78 -13.84
N SER A 481 -30.94 12.75 -13.85
CA SER A 481 -32.01 12.58 -12.86
C SER A 481 -31.50 12.18 -11.48
N ALA A 482 -30.36 11.51 -11.41
CA ALA A 482 -29.77 11.02 -10.16
C ALA A 482 -28.74 11.99 -9.56
N THR A 483 -28.12 12.86 -10.36
CA THR A 483 -27.04 13.77 -9.94
C THR A 483 -27.33 14.51 -8.63
N THR A 484 -28.51 15.12 -8.49
CA THR A 484 -28.85 15.87 -7.27
C THR A 484 -29.15 14.97 -6.07
N THR A 485 -29.68 13.76 -6.30
CA THR A 485 -30.02 12.83 -5.22
C THR A 485 -28.78 12.09 -4.71
N LEU A 486 -27.78 11.90 -5.57
CA LEU A 486 -26.56 11.14 -5.29
C LEU A 486 -25.31 12.03 -5.17
N ASP A 487 -25.48 13.35 -4.95
CA ASP A 487 -24.39 14.32 -4.86
C ASP A 487 -23.40 14.00 -3.72
N ASN A 488 -23.89 13.34 -2.67
CA ASN A 488 -23.10 12.85 -1.51
C ASN A 488 -22.76 11.36 -1.60
N VAL A 489 -22.89 10.75 -2.78
CA VAL A 489 -22.49 9.36 -3.04
C VAL A 489 -21.27 9.37 -3.95
N ASP A 490 -20.09 9.26 -3.36
CA ASP A 490 -18.84 9.18 -4.11
C ASP A 490 -18.78 7.83 -4.85
N SER A 491 -18.31 7.81 -6.10
CA SER A 491 -18.35 6.61 -6.93
C SER A 491 -17.18 6.45 -7.91
N VAL A 492 -16.77 5.20 -8.16
CA VAL A 492 -15.77 4.84 -9.18
C VAL A 492 -15.97 3.41 -9.66
N ALA A 493 -15.68 3.13 -10.93
CA ALA A 493 -15.81 1.80 -11.53
C ALA A 493 -14.52 1.31 -12.21
N PHE A 494 -14.30 0.01 -12.17
CA PHE A 494 -13.12 -0.66 -12.71
C PHE A 494 -13.47 -1.98 -13.40
N LEU A 495 -12.63 -2.37 -14.35
CA LEU A 495 -12.56 -3.72 -14.91
C LEU A 495 -11.30 -4.40 -14.38
N THR A 496 -11.44 -5.56 -13.73
CA THR A 496 -10.30 -6.30 -13.18
C THR A 496 -9.64 -7.20 -14.25
N PRO A 497 -8.40 -7.68 -14.03
CA PRO A 497 -7.76 -8.65 -14.92
C PRO A 497 -8.49 -9.98 -15.07
N ASP A 498 -9.41 -10.28 -14.14
CA ASP A 498 -10.25 -11.48 -14.15
C ASP A 498 -11.61 -11.25 -14.85
N ASP A 499 -11.75 -10.15 -15.60
CA ASP A 499 -12.96 -9.74 -16.32
C ASP A 499 -14.17 -9.49 -15.41
N GLN A 500 -13.94 -9.00 -14.19
CA GLN A 500 -15.00 -8.57 -13.28
C GLN A 500 -15.18 -7.05 -13.33
N VAL A 501 -16.43 -6.60 -13.37
CA VAL A 501 -16.74 -5.17 -13.24
C VAL A 501 -16.99 -4.87 -11.76
N VAL A 502 -16.21 -3.94 -11.22
CA VAL A 502 -16.23 -3.54 -9.81
C VAL A 502 -16.68 -2.08 -9.74
N LEU A 503 -17.81 -1.83 -9.08
CA LEU A 503 -18.31 -0.49 -8.75
C LEU A 503 -18.19 -0.27 -7.24
N ILE A 504 -17.56 0.82 -6.84
CA ILE A 504 -17.47 1.22 -5.44
C ILE A 504 -18.31 2.48 -5.24
N LEU A 505 -19.20 2.46 -4.26
CA LEU A 505 -20.09 3.56 -3.88
C LEU A 505 -19.90 3.89 -2.40
N SER A 506 -19.66 5.14 -2.05
CA SER A 506 -19.56 5.62 -0.67
C SER A 506 -20.65 6.64 -0.39
N ASN A 507 -21.70 6.24 0.34
CA ASN A 507 -22.81 7.09 0.74
C ASN A 507 -22.52 7.81 2.05
N ARG A 508 -22.32 9.13 1.97
CA ARG A 508 -22.09 10.01 3.13
C ARG A 508 -23.38 10.56 3.74
N ASP A 509 -24.54 10.30 3.14
CA ASP A 509 -25.82 10.73 3.69
C ASP A 509 -26.28 9.88 4.87
N SER A 510 -27.04 10.50 5.77
CA SER A 510 -27.77 9.81 6.84
C SER A 510 -29.00 9.03 6.35
N SER A 511 -29.28 9.02 5.05
CA SER A 511 -30.36 8.28 4.41
C SER A 511 -29.81 7.26 3.41
N ALA A 512 -30.52 6.14 3.27
CA ALA A 512 -30.23 5.17 2.22
C ALA A 512 -30.73 5.64 0.86
N HIS A 513 -30.08 5.19 -0.20
CA HIS A 513 -30.44 5.44 -1.60
C HIS A 513 -30.62 4.12 -2.34
N ASP A 514 -31.78 3.93 -2.98
CA ASP A 514 -31.97 2.82 -3.91
C ASP A 514 -31.45 3.26 -5.28
N VAL A 515 -30.41 2.56 -5.79
CA VAL A 515 -29.75 2.91 -7.04
C VAL A 515 -29.90 1.80 -8.07
N THR A 516 -30.14 2.20 -9.30
CA THR A 516 -30.12 1.31 -10.47
C THR A 516 -28.76 1.43 -11.16
N LEU A 517 -28.13 0.29 -11.41
CA LEU A 517 -26.85 0.18 -12.11
C LEU A 517 -27.09 -0.44 -13.49
N SER A 518 -26.42 0.08 -14.52
CA SER A 518 -26.44 -0.51 -15.86
C SER A 518 -25.02 -0.62 -16.44
N LEU A 519 -24.65 -1.82 -16.87
CA LEU A 519 -23.47 -2.10 -17.66
C LEU A 519 -23.89 -2.10 -19.13
N SER A 520 -23.64 -0.99 -19.81
CA SER A 520 -24.20 -0.71 -21.14
C SER A 520 -23.66 -1.66 -22.21
N SER A 521 -22.34 -1.88 -22.22
CA SER A 521 -21.63 -2.80 -23.13
C SER A 521 -22.08 -4.24 -22.99
N GLU A 522 -22.38 -4.67 -21.77
CA GLU A 522 -22.70 -6.05 -21.42
C GLU A 522 -24.19 -6.33 -21.34
N GLN A 523 -25.01 -5.30 -21.55
CA GLN A 523 -26.48 -5.41 -21.55
C GLN A 523 -27.01 -5.98 -20.24
N VAL A 524 -26.50 -5.47 -19.12
CA VAL A 524 -26.80 -5.96 -17.78
C VAL A 524 -27.26 -4.80 -16.89
N SER A 525 -28.25 -5.04 -16.03
CA SER A 525 -28.62 -4.10 -14.97
C SER A 525 -28.94 -4.79 -13.65
N THR A 526 -28.80 -4.05 -12.55
CA THR A 526 -29.17 -4.50 -11.20
C THR A 526 -29.58 -3.31 -10.33
N ASN A 527 -30.28 -3.61 -9.24
CA ASN A 527 -30.71 -2.62 -8.25
C ASN A 527 -30.05 -2.92 -6.91
N VAL A 528 -29.52 -1.90 -6.26
CA VAL A 528 -28.85 -2.02 -4.97
C VAL A 528 -29.31 -0.88 -4.07
N THR A 529 -29.66 -1.20 -2.82
CA THR A 529 -29.78 -0.18 -1.78
C THR A 529 -28.39 0.13 -1.25
N VAL A 530 -27.99 1.40 -1.28
CA VAL A 530 -26.79 1.93 -0.62
C VAL A 530 -27.23 2.50 0.72
N GLU A 531 -26.98 1.79 1.84
CA GLU A 531 -27.49 2.24 3.14
C GLU A 531 -26.85 3.57 3.56
N ALA A 532 -27.50 4.25 4.51
CA ALA A 532 -26.99 5.47 5.11
C ALA A 532 -25.60 5.23 5.71
N LEU A 533 -24.69 6.19 5.50
CA LEU A 533 -23.35 6.17 6.08
C LEU A 533 -22.68 4.80 5.85
N SER A 534 -22.48 4.47 4.57
CA SER A 534 -21.95 3.17 4.16
C SER A 534 -21.04 3.29 2.94
N ILE A 535 -20.16 2.31 2.79
CA ILE A 535 -19.41 2.05 1.56
C ILE A 535 -19.77 0.65 1.06
N LYS A 536 -19.97 0.53 -0.25
CA LYS A 536 -20.30 -0.71 -0.94
C LYS A 536 -19.38 -0.97 -2.11
N THR A 537 -18.96 -2.22 -2.23
CA THR A 537 -18.35 -2.75 -3.46
C THR A 537 -19.34 -3.70 -4.11
N ILE A 538 -19.78 -3.38 -5.31
CA ILE A 538 -20.64 -4.20 -6.15
C ILE A 538 -19.77 -4.83 -7.23
N ILE A 539 -19.84 -6.16 -7.37
CA ILE A 539 -19.04 -6.93 -8.30
C ILE A 539 -19.97 -7.71 -9.21
N VAL A 540 -19.93 -7.40 -10.49
CA VAL A 540 -20.57 -8.20 -11.52
C VAL A 540 -19.52 -9.20 -12.03
N GLY A 541 -19.82 -10.50 -11.89
CA GLY A 541 -18.90 -11.58 -12.22
C GLY A 541 -18.59 -11.68 -13.72
N GLN A 542 -17.83 -12.71 -14.12
CA GLN A 542 -17.40 -12.87 -15.51
C GLN A 542 -18.58 -12.83 -16.47
N ILE A 543 -18.54 -11.84 -17.35
CA ILE A 543 -19.58 -11.62 -18.35
C ILE A 543 -19.22 -12.54 -19.52
N GLU A 544 -19.98 -13.63 -19.70
CA GLU A 544 -19.83 -14.51 -20.86
C GLU A 544 -20.09 -13.71 -22.16
N GLY A 545 -19.02 -13.18 -22.77
CA GLY A 545 -19.13 -12.34 -23.97
C GLY A 545 -17.82 -12.08 -24.74
N THR A 546 -16.65 -12.24 -24.13
CA THR A 546 -15.34 -12.00 -24.76
C THR A 546 -14.41 -13.21 -24.65
N SER A 547 -14.89 -14.39 -25.08
CA SER A 547 -14.01 -15.54 -25.33
C SER A 547 -13.20 -15.31 -26.61
N THR A 548 -11.94 -14.87 -26.49
CA THR A 548 -10.87 -15.33 -27.38
C THR A 548 -9.88 -16.18 -26.58
N ASP A 549 -9.96 -17.49 -26.82
CA ASP A 549 -9.01 -18.54 -26.49
C ASP A 549 -8.66 -18.77 -25.01
N ALA A 550 -9.43 -19.64 -24.37
CA ALA A 550 -8.95 -20.40 -23.21
C ALA A 550 -7.74 -21.27 -23.60
N PRO A 551 -6.67 -21.37 -22.77
CA PRO A 551 -5.58 -22.28 -23.04
C PRO A 551 -6.08 -23.72 -22.85
N SER A 552 -6.12 -24.47 -23.96
CA SER A 552 -6.28 -25.91 -23.94
C SER A 552 -5.11 -26.54 -23.16
N THR A 553 -5.43 -27.13 -22.01
CA THR A 553 -4.53 -28.00 -21.25
C THR A 553 -4.23 -29.26 -22.06
N THR A 554 -3.17 -29.23 -22.84
CA THR A 554 -2.59 -30.45 -23.43
C THR A 554 -1.32 -30.80 -22.65
N ALA A 555 -1.37 -31.90 -21.92
CA ALA A 555 -0.23 -32.47 -21.20
C ALA A 555 0.96 -32.72 -22.17
N PRO A 556 2.21 -32.41 -21.80
CA PRO A 556 3.34 -32.66 -22.67
C PRO A 556 3.63 -34.16 -22.74
N SER A 557 3.52 -34.73 -23.94
CA SER A 557 3.99 -36.07 -24.24
C SER A 557 5.51 -36.11 -24.16
N THR A 558 6.03 -37.01 -23.33
CA THR A 558 7.44 -37.37 -23.25
C THR A 558 7.95 -37.94 -24.58
N THR A 559 8.78 -37.17 -25.28
CA THR A 559 9.63 -37.70 -26.36
C THR A 559 11.10 -37.66 -25.93
N THR A 560 11.64 -38.86 -25.75
CA THR A 560 13.06 -39.17 -25.59
C THR A 560 13.88 -38.65 -26.78
N PRO A 561 15.00 -37.93 -26.59
CA PRO A 561 15.96 -37.72 -27.65
C PRO A 561 16.89 -38.93 -27.74
N GLU A 562 16.86 -39.56 -28.91
CA GLU A 562 17.77 -40.63 -29.31
C GLU A 562 19.17 -40.07 -29.56
N ALA A 563 20.17 -40.82 -29.08
CA ALA A 563 21.57 -40.46 -29.10
C ALA A 563 22.13 -40.32 -30.53
N THR A 564 22.95 -39.29 -30.75
CA THR A 564 23.98 -39.34 -31.79
C THR A 564 25.34 -39.00 -31.18
N THR A 565 26.25 -39.91 -31.47
CA THR A 565 27.59 -40.08 -30.93
C THR A 565 28.56 -39.30 -31.81
N GLU A 566 29.26 -38.30 -31.29
CA GLU A 566 30.60 -37.93 -31.78
C GLU A 566 31.45 -37.39 -30.63
N THR A 567 32.68 -37.88 -30.53
CA THR A 567 33.77 -37.48 -29.62
C THR A 567 35.06 -37.91 -30.32
N PRO A 568 36.27 -37.36 -30.07
CA PRO A 568 36.66 -36.12 -29.39
C PRO A 568 37.63 -35.25 -30.24
N SER A 569 37.88 -34.02 -29.80
CA SER A 569 39.24 -33.47 -29.88
C SER A 569 39.58 -32.70 -28.62
N THR A 570 40.51 -33.28 -27.89
CA THR A 570 41.20 -32.81 -26.68
C THR A 570 42.07 -31.60 -26.98
N THR A 571 41.98 -30.55 -26.15
CA THR A 571 43.17 -29.82 -25.71
C THR A 571 42.99 -29.38 -24.27
N THR A 572 43.90 -29.88 -23.46
CA THR A 572 44.06 -29.71 -22.03
C THR A 572 44.91 -28.47 -21.79
N GLU A 573 44.44 -27.51 -21.00
CA GLU A 573 45.31 -26.73 -20.12
C GLU A 573 44.58 -26.49 -18.79
N THR A 574 45.28 -26.82 -17.71
CA THR A 574 44.92 -26.55 -16.30
C THR A 574 46.22 -26.12 -15.61
N PRO A 575 46.17 -25.67 -14.36
CA PRO A 575 46.17 -24.28 -13.94
C PRO A 575 47.53 -23.87 -13.36
N SER A 576 47.74 -22.58 -13.10
CA SER A 576 48.83 -22.13 -12.21
C SER A 576 48.29 -21.28 -11.07
N THR A 577 48.10 -21.95 -9.94
CA THR A 577 48.11 -21.41 -8.59
C THR A 577 49.48 -20.81 -8.29
N THR A 578 49.51 -19.62 -7.69
CA THR A 578 50.67 -19.17 -6.91
C THR A 578 50.20 -18.56 -5.61
N THR A 579 50.53 -19.27 -4.54
CA THR A 579 50.40 -18.93 -3.13
C THR A 579 51.65 -18.13 -2.75
N GLU A 580 51.50 -16.94 -2.18
CA GLU A 580 52.53 -16.35 -1.31
C GLU A 580 51.88 -15.63 -0.13
N THR A 581 52.11 -16.18 1.05
CA THR A 581 52.15 -15.47 2.35
C THR A 581 53.57 -15.70 2.87
N PRO A 582 54.24 -14.69 3.42
CA PRO A 582 54.38 -14.59 4.88
C PRO A 582 54.33 -13.09 5.30
N SER A 583 54.25 -12.64 6.54
CA SER A 583 54.72 -13.13 7.83
C SER A 583 54.06 -12.30 8.93
N THR A 584 53.87 -12.96 10.06
CA THR A 584 53.71 -12.43 11.41
C THR A 584 54.66 -11.27 11.76
N ASP A 585 54.15 -10.24 12.43
CA ASP A 585 54.82 -9.64 13.58
C ASP A 585 53.81 -8.93 14.50
N THR A 586 53.87 -9.27 15.78
CA THR A 586 53.18 -8.64 16.91
C THR A 586 54.25 -8.00 17.78
N PRO A 587 53.98 -6.86 18.44
CA PRO A 587 54.20 -6.89 19.89
C PRO A 587 53.14 -6.12 20.71
N SER A 588 52.66 -6.84 21.72
CA SER A 588 52.46 -6.46 23.13
C SER A 588 51.90 -5.08 23.54
N THR A 589 50.73 -5.17 24.20
CA THR A 589 50.40 -4.69 25.56
C THR A 589 50.68 -3.23 25.94
N THR A 590 49.62 -2.49 26.27
CA THR A 590 49.54 -1.77 27.56
C THR A 590 48.07 -1.55 27.97
N GLU A 591 47.66 -2.17 29.09
CA GLU A 591 46.59 -1.71 30.02
C GLU A 591 46.97 -0.32 30.55
N THR A 592 46.15 0.64 31.00
CA THR A 592 44.86 0.79 31.74
C THR A 592 44.61 2.33 31.79
N PRO A 593 43.63 2.92 32.51
CA PRO A 593 42.26 2.55 32.85
C PRO A 593 41.20 3.64 32.48
N GLU A 594 39.93 3.28 32.62
CA GLU A 594 38.76 4.17 32.78
C GLU A 594 38.97 5.33 33.78
N PRO A 595 38.15 6.39 33.63
CA PRO A 595 37.41 6.88 34.79
C PRO A 595 35.93 7.17 34.49
N THR A 596 35.07 6.45 35.21
CA THR A 596 33.90 6.95 35.98
C THR A 596 33.13 8.18 35.48
N THR A 597 31.86 7.95 35.18
CA THR A 597 30.72 8.86 35.25
C THR A 597 30.65 9.70 36.54
N PRO A 598 29.98 10.86 36.44
CA PRO A 598 28.94 11.15 37.42
C PRO A 598 27.61 11.54 36.76
N ALA A 599 26.56 11.08 37.42
CA ALA A 599 25.17 11.46 37.24
C ALA A 599 24.97 12.98 37.38
N HIS A 600 24.00 13.51 36.64
CA HIS A 600 23.32 14.74 37.03
C HIS A 600 21.81 14.61 36.83
N ASP A 601 21.13 14.85 37.93
CA ASP A 601 19.68 14.94 38.11
C ASP A 601 19.04 16.09 37.31
N SER A 602 17.78 15.84 36.93
CA SER A 602 16.63 16.76 36.95
C SER A 602 16.80 18.21 36.49
N CYS A 603 16.14 18.54 35.37
CA CYS A 603 15.11 19.60 35.26
C CYS A 603 14.30 19.39 34.00
#